data_AF-Q7ME00-F1
#
_entry.id   AF-Q7ME00-F1
#
_cell.length_a   1.000
_cell.length_b   1.000
_cell.length_c   1.000
_cell.angle_alpha   90.00
_cell.angle_beta   90.00
_cell.angle_gamma   90.00
#
_symmetry.space_group_name_H-M   'P 1'
#
loop_
_entity.id
_entity.type
_entity.pdbx_description
1 polymer ?
#
loop_
_entity_poly.entity_id
_entity_poly.type
_entity_poly.pdbx_seq_one_letter_code
_entity_poly.pdbx_strand_id
1 'polypeptide(L)'
;MDNLKLWVLDNPSDPYTFYAPNVEIAGIVACSLSGGFGAHQADNSRERTPILFGWEEWFEEKGILDLQAYAKENADTIADAFDSFLIGDVNKRKDVEHMLELLPEDKKQEWRDSRQERMRSSLDQIGERAYLYAKRYREHSCTIGDNHDNNS
;
A
#
# COMPACT_ATOMS: atom_id res chain seq x y z
N MET A 1 -5.77 -15.20 7.75
CA MET A 1 -5.95 -13.77 7.47
C MET A 1 -4.80 -13.08 8.15
N ASP A 2 -3.85 -12.58 7.35
CA ASP A 2 -2.68 -11.89 7.88
C ASP A 2 -3.12 -10.71 8.73
N ASN A 3 -2.41 -10.50 9.84
CA ASN A 3 -2.76 -9.49 10.83
C ASN A 3 -2.37 -8.11 10.28
N LEU A 4 -3.18 -7.57 9.35
CA LEU A 4 -2.95 -6.29 8.71
C LEU A 4 -2.92 -5.18 9.76
N LYS A 5 -1.87 -4.37 9.73
CA LYS A 5 -1.70 -3.21 10.59
C LYS A 5 -2.07 -1.96 9.81
N LEU A 6 -2.64 -0.98 10.50
CA LEU A 6 -2.88 0.34 9.93
C LEU A 6 -1.62 1.19 9.99
N TRP A 7 -1.26 1.79 8.88
CA TRP A 7 -0.11 2.67 8.70
C TRP A 7 -0.57 4.07 8.29
N VAL A 8 0.19 5.06 8.73
CA VAL A 8 0.05 6.47 8.35
C VAL A 8 1.26 6.82 7.49
N LEU A 9 1.03 7.41 6.31
CA LEU A 9 2.08 7.89 5.43
C LEU A 9 2.61 9.24 5.93
N ASP A 10 3.88 9.28 6.29
CA ASP A 10 4.61 10.50 6.62
C ASP A 10 4.92 11.25 5.31
N ASN A 11 4.11 12.26 4.98
CA ASN A 11 4.24 13.10 3.79
C ASN A 11 3.94 14.58 4.11
N PRO A 12 4.41 15.55 3.31
CA PRO A 12 4.23 16.98 3.59
C PRO A 12 2.86 17.55 3.21
N SER A 13 1.98 16.75 2.58
CA SER A 13 0.66 17.17 2.06
C SER A 13 -0.47 16.64 2.94
N ASP A 14 -1.52 16.07 2.34
CA ASP A 14 -2.68 15.55 3.06
C ASP A 14 -2.34 14.23 3.77
N PRO A 15 -2.97 13.96 4.93
CA PRO A 15 -2.77 12.70 5.63
C PRO A 15 -3.26 11.55 4.77
N TYR A 16 -2.46 10.47 4.74
CA TYR A 16 -2.80 9.24 4.04
C TYR A 16 -2.64 8.06 4.99
N THR A 17 -3.52 7.07 4.85
CA THR A 17 -3.47 5.84 5.61
C THR A 17 -3.59 4.64 4.71
N PHE A 18 -2.99 3.52 5.08
CA PHE A 18 -3.03 2.27 4.31
C PHE A 18 -2.78 1.06 5.21
N TYR A 19 -3.18 -0.13 4.77
CA TYR A 19 -2.93 -1.38 5.47
C TYR A 19 -1.69 -2.07 4.92
N ALA A 20 -0.88 -2.63 5.82
CA ALA A 20 0.23 -3.52 5.47
C ALA A 20 0.48 -4.50 6.62
N PRO A 21 0.93 -5.73 6.35
CA PRO A 21 1.11 -6.75 7.39
C PRO A 21 2.30 -6.46 8.32
N ASN A 22 3.32 -5.76 7.81
CA ASN A 22 4.57 -5.49 8.53
C ASN A 22 5.23 -4.19 8.03
N VAL A 23 6.29 -3.78 8.73
CA VAL A 23 7.00 -2.53 8.43
C VAL A 23 7.76 -2.61 7.11
N GLU A 24 8.18 -3.80 6.68
CA GLU A 24 8.91 -4.03 5.44
C GLU A 24 8.04 -3.71 4.22
N ILE A 25 6.81 -4.24 4.17
CA ILE A 25 5.84 -3.93 3.11
C ILE A 25 5.43 -2.44 3.18
N ALA A 26 5.24 -1.88 4.37
CA ALA A 26 4.96 -0.45 4.52
C ALA A 26 6.12 0.42 4.02
N GLY A 27 7.36 -0.01 4.23
CA GLY A 27 8.57 0.64 3.72
C GLY A 27 8.64 0.64 2.20
N ILE A 28 8.39 -0.51 1.56
CA ILE A 28 8.34 -0.61 0.09
C ILE A 28 7.30 0.35 -0.47
N VAL A 29 6.11 0.38 0.11
CA VAL A 29 5.00 1.24 -0.30
C VAL A 29 5.38 2.72 -0.19
N ALA A 30 5.90 3.15 0.97
CA ALA A 30 6.28 4.55 1.19
C ALA A 30 7.43 4.99 0.28
N CYS A 31 8.51 4.21 0.21
CA CYS A 31 9.69 4.51 -0.61
C CYS A 31 9.38 4.53 -2.12
N SER A 32 8.46 3.68 -2.58
CA SER A 32 8.01 3.66 -3.98
C SER A 32 7.21 4.91 -4.36
N LEU A 33 6.50 5.51 -3.39
CA LEU A 33 5.82 6.79 -3.58
C LEU A 33 6.80 7.97 -3.52
N SER A 34 7.81 7.96 -2.68
CA SER A 34 8.90 8.94 -2.74
C SER A 34 10.00 8.53 -1.78
N GLY A 35 11.26 8.73 -2.16
CA GLY A 35 12.37 8.62 -1.20
C GLY A 35 12.25 9.62 -0.02
N GLY A 36 11.49 10.70 -0.22
CA GLY A 36 11.19 11.70 0.81
C GLY A 36 10.03 11.36 1.76
N PHE A 37 9.31 10.26 1.53
CA PHE A 37 8.22 9.84 2.40
C PHE A 37 8.71 8.80 3.41
N GLY A 38 7.87 8.51 4.39
CA GLY A 38 7.99 7.34 5.26
C GLY A 38 6.62 6.89 5.74
N ALA A 39 6.58 6.00 6.70
CA ALA A 39 5.34 5.58 7.35
C ALA A 39 5.58 5.18 8.80
N HIS A 40 4.53 5.29 9.61
CA HIS A 40 4.50 4.76 10.96
C HIS A 40 3.21 4.00 11.23
N GLN A 41 3.27 2.99 12.09
CA GLN A 41 2.10 2.22 12.48
C GLN A 41 1.22 3.07 13.42
N ALA A 42 -0.09 3.04 13.20
CA ALA A 42 -1.05 3.95 13.83
C ALA A 42 -1.17 3.82 15.36
N ASP A 43 -1.00 2.61 15.90
CA ASP A 43 -1.13 2.28 17.33
C ASP A 43 0.22 2.21 18.08
N ASN A 44 1.33 2.18 17.34
CA ASN A 44 2.69 2.03 17.81
C ASN A 44 3.63 2.82 16.90
N SER A 45 3.74 4.12 17.14
CA SER A 45 4.60 5.02 16.35
C SER A 45 6.10 4.70 16.42
N ARG A 46 6.54 3.77 17.29
CA ARG A 46 7.92 3.24 17.27
C ARG A 46 8.15 2.27 16.11
N GLU A 47 7.11 1.62 15.61
CA GLU A 47 7.18 0.80 14.41
C GLU A 47 7.01 1.72 13.19
N ARG A 48 8.13 2.07 12.56
CA ARG A 48 8.19 3.08 11.49
C ARG A 48 9.32 2.82 10.50
N THR A 49 9.23 3.48 9.36
CA THR A 49 10.23 3.43 8.27
C THR A 49 11.16 4.65 8.32
N PRO A 50 12.24 4.65 7.54
CA PRO A 50 13.01 5.85 7.25
C PRO A 50 12.16 6.94 6.56
N ILE A 51 12.68 8.16 6.57
CA ILE A 51 12.18 9.33 5.84
C ILE A 51 13.41 10.01 5.21
N LEU A 52 13.31 10.44 3.94
CA LEU A 52 14.35 11.10 3.13
C LEU A 52 15.54 10.23 2.69
N PHE A 53 16.21 9.55 3.62
CA PHE A 53 17.47 8.82 3.36
C PHE A 53 17.57 7.54 4.18
N GLY A 54 18.57 6.69 3.87
CA GLY A 54 18.88 5.47 4.62
C GLY A 54 18.04 4.25 4.22
N TRP A 55 17.36 4.31 3.08
CA TRP A 55 16.45 3.24 2.64
C TRP A 55 17.17 1.94 2.31
N GLU A 56 18.30 2.02 1.61
CA GLU A 56 19.08 0.85 1.21
C GLU A 56 19.62 0.12 2.46
N GLU A 57 20.31 0.84 3.35
CA GLU A 57 20.83 0.28 4.59
C GLU A 57 19.72 -0.28 5.48
N TRP A 58 18.57 0.42 5.55
CA TRP A 58 17.43 -0.05 6.32
C TRP A 58 16.83 -1.33 5.76
N PHE A 59 16.68 -1.47 4.43
CA PHE A 59 16.21 -2.72 3.82
C PHE A 59 17.20 -3.88 4.08
N GLU A 60 18.50 -3.62 4.01
CA GLU A 60 19.52 -4.61 4.36
C GLU A 60 19.44 -5.05 5.84
N GLU A 61 19.25 -4.12 6.77
CA GLU A 61 19.03 -4.41 8.19
C GLU A 61 17.76 -5.25 8.44
N LYS A 62 16.77 -5.15 7.54
CA LYS A 62 15.57 -5.99 7.52
C LYS A 62 15.77 -7.35 6.84
N GLY A 63 16.97 -7.64 6.35
CA GLY A 63 17.29 -8.88 5.63
C GLY A 63 16.83 -8.88 4.17
N ILE A 64 16.46 -7.72 3.62
CA ILE A 64 16.03 -7.56 2.22
C ILE A 64 17.22 -7.08 1.40
N LEU A 65 18.03 -8.03 0.94
CA LEU A 65 19.25 -7.77 0.16
C LEU A 65 18.97 -7.54 -1.33
N ASP A 66 17.86 -8.09 -1.84
CA ASP A 66 17.37 -7.84 -3.21
C ASP A 66 15.92 -7.37 -3.12
N LEU A 67 15.74 -6.05 -3.16
CA LEU A 67 14.44 -5.41 -3.06
C LEU A 67 13.51 -5.80 -4.23
N GLN A 68 14.07 -6.02 -5.43
CA GLN A 68 13.27 -6.38 -6.60
C GLN A 68 12.75 -7.81 -6.48
N ALA A 69 13.61 -8.76 -6.08
CA ALA A 69 13.20 -10.14 -5.83
C ALA A 69 12.15 -10.20 -4.71
N TYR A 70 12.40 -9.52 -3.59
CA TYR A 70 11.45 -9.47 -2.47
C TYR A 70 10.11 -8.86 -2.89
N ALA A 71 10.12 -7.74 -3.62
CA ALA A 71 8.90 -7.10 -4.10
C ALA A 71 8.12 -7.97 -5.09
N LYS A 72 8.83 -8.79 -5.87
CA LYS A 72 8.23 -9.76 -6.80
C LYS A 72 7.56 -10.92 -6.05
N GLU A 73 8.23 -11.46 -5.03
CA GLU A 73 7.69 -12.54 -4.17
C GLU A 73 6.47 -12.10 -3.36
N ASN A 74 6.41 -10.81 -3.00
CA ASN A 74 5.33 -10.22 -2.20
C ASN A 74 4.38 -9.35 -3.04
N ALA A 75 4.33 -9.54 -4.37
CA ALA A 75 3.65 -8.64 -5.29
C ALA A 75 2.16 -8.44 -4.95
N ASP A 76 1.44 -9.51 -4.61
CA ASP A 76 0.01 -9.41 -4.23
C ASP A 76 -0.18 -8.65 -2.91
N THR A 77 0.65 -8.92 -1.91
CA THR A 77 0.60 -8.22 -0.62
C THR A 77 0.92 -6.73 -0.78
N ILE A 78 1.88 -6.39 -1.62
CA ILE A 78 2.22 -4.99 -1.94
C ILE A 78 1.08 -4.33 -2.72
N ALA A 79 0.48 -5.06 -3.67
CA ALA A 79 -0.66 -4.55 -4.42
C ALA A 79 -1.85 -4.23 -3.51
N ASP A 80 -2.18 -5.12 -2.58
CA ASP A 80 -3.26 -4.92 -1.62
C ASP A 80 -2.96 -3.74 -0.68
N ALA A 81 -1.70 -3.59 -0.27
CA ALA A 81 -1.28 -2.43 0.52
C ALA A 81 -1.51 -1.11 -0.23
N PHE A 82 -1.11 -1.04 -1.50
CA PHE A 82 -1.37 0.14 -2.34
C PHE A 82 -2.87 0.38 -2.60
N ASP A 83 -3.65 -0.66 -2.89
CA ASP A 83 -5.10 -0.53 -3.17
C ASP A 83 -5.87 -0.07 -1.92
N SER A 84 -5.35 -0.39 -0.74
CA SER A 84 -5.93 0.01 0.55
C SER A 84 -5.74 1.48 0.92
N PHE A 85 -4.96 2.27 0.17
CA PHE A 85 -4.71 3.69 0.48
C PHE A 85 -6.00 4.46 0.73
N LEU A 86 -6.00 5.44 1.62
CA LEU A 86 -7.15 6.33 1.81
C LEU A 86 -6.65 7.69 2.27
N ILE A 87 -7.16 8.74 1.65
CA ILE A 87 -6.92 10.11 2.10
C ILE A 87 -7.70 10.38 3.38
N GLY A 88 -6.99 10.88 4.39
CA GLY A 88 -7.50 11.07 5.73
C GLY A 88 -6.60 10.46 6.79
N ASP A 89 -6.69 11.02 7.99
CA ASP A 89 -6.08 10.44 9.18
C ASP A 89 -6.81 9.17 9.65
N VAL A 90 -6.33 8.60 10.75
CA VAL A 90 -6.87 7.37 11.35
C VAL A 90 -8.35 7.51 11.73
N ASN A 91 -8.80 8.69 12.19
CA ASN A 91 -10.20 8.88 12.59
C ASN A 91 -11.10 8.95 11.36
N LYS A 92 -10.68 9.70 10.33
CA LYS A 92 -11.42 9.79 9.07
C LYS A 92 -11.51 8.43 8.38
N ARG A 93 -10.46 7.61 8.45
CA ARG A 93 -10.52 6.22 7.97
C ARG A 93 -11.55 5.41 8.74
N LYS A 94 -11.54 5.46 10.08
CA LYS A 94 -12.53 4.75 10.92
C LYS A 94 -13.96 5.14 10.57
N ASP A 95 -14.22 6.42 10.33
CA ASP A 95 -15.54 6.89 9.90
C ASP A 95 -15.94 6.31 8.54
N VAL A 96 -15.02 6.30 7.57
CA VAL A 96 -15.26 5.70 6.25
C VAL A 96 -15.50 4.19 6.37
N GLU A 97 -14.70 3.47 7.14
CA GLU A 97 -14.83 2.03 7.34
C GLU A 97 -16.13 1.68 8.05
N HIS A 98 -16.50 2.42 9.10
CA HIS A 98 -17.78 2.26 9.77
C HIS A 98 -18.96 2.51 8.82
N MET A 99 -18.88 3.57 8.00
CA MET A 99 -19.90 3.83 6.98
C MET A 99 -19.99 2.69 5.97
N LEU A 100 -18.86 2.12 5.54
CA LEU A 100 -18.83 0.99 4.61
C LEU A 100 -19.42 -0.28 5.22
N GLU A 101 -19.24 -0.54 6.52
CA GLU A 101 -19.83 -1.69 7.21
C GLU A 101 -21.36 -1.69 7.17
N LEU A 102 -21.97 -0.50 7.18
CA LEU A 102 -23.42 -0.32 7.13
C LEU A 102 -24.01 -0.49 5.73
N LEU A 103 -23.18 -0.49 4.68
CA LEU A 103 -23.63 -0.63 3.30
C LEU A 103 -23.82 -2.10 2.90
N PRO A 104 -24.79 -2.42 2.04
CA PRO A 104 -24.84 -3.68 1.31
C PRO A 104 -23.57 -3.93 0.48
N GLU A 105 -23.20 -5.19 0.24
CA GLU A 105 -21.95 -5.55 -0.46
C GLU A 105 -21.86 -4.99 -1.89
N ASP A 106 -22.97 -4.95 -2.63
CA ASP A 106 -23.04 -4.32 -3.95
C ASP A 106 -22.70 -2.82 -3.88
N LYS A 107 -23.15 -2.13 -2.83
CA LYS A 107 -22.84 -0.71 -2.59
C LYS A 107 -21.42 -0.48 -2.10
N LYS A 108 -20.84 -1.43 -1.35
CA LYS A 108 -19.40 -1.39 -1.03
C LYS A 108 -18.57 -1.51 -2.30
N GLN A 109 -18.95 -2.40 -3.21
CA GLN A 109 -18.26 -2.56 -4.50
C GLN A 109 -18.40 -1.31 -5.37
N GLU A 110 -19.61 -0.74 -5.52
CA GLU A 110 -19.83 0.52 -6.22
C GLU A 110 -18.99 1.67 -5.63
N TRP A 111 -18.89 1.75 -4.29
CA TRP A 111 -18.05 2.75 -3.64
C TRP A 111 -16.58 2.54 -3.97
N ARG A 112 -16.08 1.30 -3.93
CA ARG A 112 -14.69 0.96 -4.29
C ARG A 112 -14.39 1.33 -5.74
N ASP A 113 -15.26 0.95 -6.66
CA ASP A 113 -15.10 1.24 -8.09
C ASP A 113 -15.13 2.76 -8.35
N SER A 114 -16.10 3.47 -7.77
CA SER A 114 -16.19 4.93 -7.91
C SER A 114 -14.99 5.64 -7.29
N ARG A 115 -14.47 5.12 -6.17
CA ARG A 115 -13.26 5.63 -5.54
C ARG A 115 -12.07 5.42 -6.46
N GLN A 116 -11.87 4.21 -6.98
CA GLN A 116 -10.79 3.90 -7.90
C GLN A 116 -10.84 4.82 -9.13
N GLU A 117 -12.01 5.05 -9.71
CA GLU A 117 -12.16 5.97 -10.84
C GLU A 117 -11.81 7.42 -10.45
N ARG A 118 -12.26 7.91 -9.30
CA ARG A 118 -11.86 9.25 -8.81
C ARG A 118 -10.37 9.37 -8.58
N MET A 119 -9.72 8.33 -8.05
CA MET A 119 -8.27 8.33 -7.81
C MET A 119 -7.49 8.37 -9.14
N ARG A 120 -7.98 7.69 -10.18
CA ARG A 120 -7.41 7.76 -11.54
C ARG A 120 -7.51 9.14 -12.17
N SER A 121 -8.51 9.92 -11.79
CA SER A 121 -8.75 11.27 -12.32
C SER A 121 -8.36 12.38 -11.34
N SER A 122 -7.71 12.05 -10.22
CA SER A 122 -7.44 13.00 -9.13
C SER A 122 -6.30 13.95 -9.49
N LEU A 123 -6.40 15.20 -9.06
CA LEU A 123 -5.26 16.13 -9.04
C LEU A 123 -4.25 15.77 -7.93
N ASP A 124 -4.63 14.90 -7.00
CA ASP A 124 -3.75 14.39 -5.95
C ASP A 124 -2.88 13.25 -6.49
N GLN A 125 -1.62 13.58 -6.72
CA GLN A 125 -0.63 12.69 -7.31
C GLN A 125 -0.32 11.48 -6.43
N ILE A 126 -0.48 11.55 -5.10
CA ILE A 126 -0.08 10.44 -4.22
C ILE A 126 -1.04 9.27 -4.37
N GLY A 127 -2.34 9.55 -4.27
CA GLY A 127 -3.35 8.51 -4.32
C GLY A 127 -3.54 7.92 -5.72
N GLU A 128 -3.39 8.73 -6.79
CA GLU A 128 -3.34 8.21 -8.16
C GLU A 128 -2.15 7.25 -8.35
N ARG A 129 -0.96 7.63 -7.87
CA ARG A 129 0.25 6.81 -7.97
C ARG A 129 0.15 5.51 -7.19
N ALA A 130 -0.40 5.54 -5.97
CA ALA A 130 -0.66 4.34 -5.18
C ALA A 130 -1.53 3.36 -5.98
N TYR A 131 -2.62 3.83 -6.57
CA TYR A 131 -3.47 3.00 -7.42
C TYR A 131 -2.73 2.43 -8.65
N LEU A 132 -1.94 3.25 -9.34
CA LEU A 132 -1.15 2.79 -10.48
C LEU A 132 -0.15 1.70 -10.08
N TYR A 133 0.48 1.83 -8.91
CA TYR A 133 1.38 0.78 -8.38
C TYR A 133 0.61 -0.48 -8.02
N ALA A 134 -0.56 -0.40 -7.37
CA ALA A 134 -1.40 -1.57 -7.11
C ALA A 134 -1.68 -2.38 -8.39
N LYS A 135 -2.09 -1.68 -9.46
CA LYS A 135 -2.34 -2.29 -10.77
C LYS A 135 -1.09 -2.97 -11.33
N ARG A 136 0.05 -2.26 -11.32
CA ARG A 136 1.32 -2.80 -11.83
C ARG A 136 1.75 -4.04 -11.09
N TYR A 137 1.67 -4.05 -9.76
CA TYR A 137 2.01 -5.22 -8.96
C TYR A 137 1.07 -6.40 -9.27
N ARG A 138 -0.25 -6.20 -9.37
CA ARG A 138 -1.20 -7.26 -9.78
C ARG A 138 -0.92 -7.81 -11.17
N GLU A 139 -0.60 -6.95 -12.13
CA GLU A 139 -0.22 -7.36 -13.48
C GLU A 139 1.06 -8.21 -13.46
N HIS A 140 2.05 -7.85 -12.64
CA HIS A 140 3.27 -8.64 -12.48
C HIS A 140 3.01 -9.97 -11.77
N SER A 141 2.17 -10.00 -10.73
CA SER A 141 1.77 -11.26 -10.06
C SER A 141 1.16 -12.25 -11.05
N CYS A 142 0.26 -11.76 -11.91
CA CYS A 142 -0.42 -12.54 -12.94
C CYS A 142 0.59 -13.16 -13.93
N THR A 143 1.57 -12.38 -14.41
CA THR A 143 2.59 -12.88 -15.35
C THR A 143 3.55 -13.93 -14.75
N ILE A 144 3.65 -14.03 -13.42
CA ILE A 144 4.49 -15.03 -12.75
C ILE A 144 3.74 -16.36 -12.60
N GLY A 145 2.42 -16.31 -12.37
CA GLY A 145 1.56 -17.49 -12.28
C GLY A 145 1.41 -18.26 -13.60
N ASP A 146 1.46 -17.56 -14.74
CA ASP A 146 1.23 -18.17 -16.07
C ASP A 146 2.45 -18.92 -16.66
N ASN A 147 3.63 -18.83 -16.04
CA ASN A 147 4.86 -19.40 -16.57
C ASN A 147 5.20 -20.81 -16.06
N HIS A 148 4.28 -21.48 -15.34
CA HIS A 148 4.57 -22.78 -14.71
C HIS A 148 3.99 -24.04 -15.39
N ASP A 149 3.31 -23.93 -16.55
CA ASP A 149 2.62 -25.08 -17.18
C ASP A 149 3.14 -25.54 -18.54
N ASN A 150 4.30 -25.05 -19.03
CA ASN A 150 4.84 -25.50 -20.31
C ASN A 150 6.25 -26.09 -20.19
N ASN A 151 6.34 -27.27 -19.58
CA ASN A 151 7.36 -28.24 -19.98
C ASN A 151 6.87 -29.68 -19.70
N SER A 152 6.24 -30.28 -20.71
CA SER A 152 6.08 -31.74 -20.87
C SER A 152 6.86 -32.18 -22.10
#